data_AF-A0A8T4FRP7-F1
#
_entry.id   AF-A0A8T4FRP7-F1
#
_cell.length_a   1.000
_cell.length_b   1.000
_cell.length_c   1.000
_cell.angle_alpha   90.00
_cell.angle_beta   90.00
_cell.angle_gamma   90.00
#
_symmetry.space_group_name_H-M   'P 1'
#
loop_
_entity.id
_entity.type
_entity.pdbx_description
1 polymer ?
#
loop_
_entity_poly.entity_id
_entity_poly.type
_entity_poly.pdbx_seq_one_letter_code
_entity_poly.pdbx_strand_id
1 'polypeptide(L)'
;MELKGSKTEKNLEAAFAGESMARNKYTYFASQAAKEGYEQIADIFLETAGNEKEHAKIWFKQLHGGSVPKTVENLKAAAEGENYEYTTMYADFAKEAREEGFMEIADLFEAVGKIEKEHEERYLALLKNIEEGVVFKKDKVVMWKCRNCGYIHIGTEAPKFCPVCKHPQSFFEVRATNW
;
A
#
# COMPACT_ATOMS: atom_id res chain seq x y z
N MET A 1 -1.10 32.89 -3.33
CA MET A 1 -2.17 32.11 -3.97
C MET A 1 -2.20 30.76 -3.30
N GLU A 2 -3.38 30.27 -2.93
CA GLU A 2 -3.53 28.94 -2.34
C GLU A 2 -3.63 27.89 -3.44
N LEU A 3 -3.02 26.72 -3.23
CA LEU A 3 -3.14 25.60 -4.17
C LEU A 3 -4.56 25.05 -4.18
N LYS A 4 -5.19 24.96 -2.99
CA LYS A 4 -6.52 24.41 -2.77
C LYS A 4 -7.58 25.15 -3.58
N GLY A 5 -8.41 24.40 -4.31
CA GLY A 5 -9.47 24.89 -5.19
C GLY A 5 -8.98 25.44 -6.54
N SER A 6 -7.68 25.45 -6.80
CA SER A 6 -7.12 25.99 -8.04
C SER A 6 -7.20 24.99 -9.21
N LYS A 7 -7.04 25.49 -10.44
CA LYS A 7 -6.83 24.61 -11.61
C LYS A 7 -5.52 23.82 -11.50
N THR A 8 -4.51 24.37 -10.83
CA THR A 8 -3.22 23.70 -10.64
C THR A 8 -3.34 22.50 -9.73
N GLU A 9 -4.18 22.55 -8.69
CA GLU A 9 -4.45 21.38 -7.84
C GLU A 9 -5.05 20.22 -8.66
N LYS A 10 -6.08 20.50 -9.47
CA LYS A 10 -6.68 19.50 -10.37
C LYS A 10 -5.67 18.95 -11.37
N ASN A 11 -4.77 19.79 -11.89
CA ASN A 11 -3.70 19.34 -12.79
C ASN A 11 -2.71 18.42 -12.07
N LEU A 12 -2.39 18.68 -10.80
CA LEU A 12 -1.52 17.83 -9.99
C LEU A 12 -2.18 16.49 -9.64
N GLU A 13 -3.47 16.48 -9.32
CA GLU A 13 -4.26 15.25 -9.11
C GLU A 13 -4.28 14.40 -10.39
N ALA A 14 -4.55 15.02 -11.54
CA ALA A 14 -4.53 14.34 -12.82
C ALA A 14 -3.14 13.80 -13.19
N ALA A 15 -2.08 14.56 -12.92
CA ALA A 15 -0.71 14.11 -13.11
C ALA A 15 -0.39 12.92 -12.19
N PHE A 16 -0.73 13.00 -10.90
CA PHE A 16 -0.53 11.91 -9.95
C PHE A 16 -1.26 10.62 -10.38
N ALA A 17 -2.51 10.73 -10.81
CA ALA A 17 -3.28 9.59 -11.33
C ALA A 17 -2.64 9.03 -12.61
N GLY A 18 -2.22 9.91 -13.54
CA GLY A 18 -1.53 9.56 -14.77
C GLY A 18 -0.26 8.75 -14.53
N GLU A 19 0.64 9.26 -13.69
CA GLU A 19 1.91 8.60 -13.35
C GLU A 19 1.69 7.28 -12.59
N SER A 20 0.68 7.22 -11.72
CA SER A 20 0.34 5.99 -10.99
C SER A 20 -0.16 4.89 -11.93
N MET A 21 -0.99 5.24 -12.92
CA MET A 21 -1.40 4.32 -13.98
C MET A 21 -0.23 3.92 -14.89
N ALA A 22 0.66 4.86 -15.23
CA ALA A 22 1.83 4.62 -16.07
C ALA A 22 2.77 3.60 -15.42
N ARG A 23 3.13 3.80 -14.14
CA ARG A 23 3.93 2.85 -13.36
C ARG A 23 3.39 1.42 -13.45
N ASN A 24 2.11 1.21 -13.13
CA ASN A 24 1.51 -0.13 -13.12
C ASN A 24 1.51 -0.75 -14.53
N LYS A 25 1.09 0.00 -15.56
CA LYS A 25 1.15 -0.47 -16.95
C LYS A 25 2.55 -0.88 -17.37
N TYR A 26 3.57 -0.08 -17.07
CA TYR A 26 4.95 -0.36 -17.47
C TYR A 26 5.51 -1.59 -16.76
N THR A 27 5.13 -1.85 -15.51
CA THR A 27 5.49 -3.13 -14.86
C THR A 27 4.82 -4.34 -15.53
N TYR A 28 3.60 -4.20 -16.04
CA TYR A 28 2.92 -5.26 -16.80
C TYR A 28 3.55 -5.46 -18.18
N PHE A 29 3.94 -4.37 -18.85
CA PHE A 29 4.63 -4.42 -20.14
C PHE A 29 6.00 -5.06 -20.02
N ALA A 30 6.73 -4.80 -18.92
CA ALA A 30 7.98 -5.50 -18.63
C ALA A 30 7.76 -7.02 -18.53
N SER A 31 6.72 -7.47 -17.81
CA SER A 31 6.39 -8.89 -17.71
C SER A 31 6.09 -9.51 -19.07
N GLN A 32 5.40 -8.78 -19.94
CA GLN A 32 5.11 -9.24 -21.29
C GLN A 32 6.38 -9.31 -22.17
N ALA A 33 7.22 -8.27 -22.14
CA ALA A 33 8.48 -8.23 -22.89
C ALA A 33 9.41 -9.39 -22.48
N ALA A 34 9.50 -9.71 -21.19
CA ALA A 34 10.27 -10.85 -20.70
C ALA A 34 9.72 -12.19 -21.22
N LYS A 35 8.39 -12.39 -21.23
CA LYS A 35 7.75 -13.60 -21.80
C LYS A 35 8.06 -13.78 -23.29
N GLU A 36 8.30 -12.69 -24.01
CA GLU A 36 8.66 -12.68 -25.43
C GLU A 36 10.18 -12.80 -25.67
N GLY A 37 10.99 -12.84 -24.62
CA GLY A 37 12.45 -12.96 -24.69
C GLY A 37 13.21 -11.64 -24.86
N TYR A 38 12.54 -10.50 -24.69
CA TYR A 38 13.14 -9.17 -24.81
C TYR A 38 13.59 -8.63 -23.43
N GLU A 39 14.57 -9.29 -22.81
CA GLU A 39 15.01 -8.96 -21.44
C GLU A 39 15.46 -7.49 -21.27
N GLN A 40 16.22 -6.95 -22.22
CA GLN A 40 16.64 -5.53 -22.16
C GLN A 40 15.44 -4.57 -22.19
N ILE A 41 14.41 -4.89 -22.99
CA ILE A 41 13.20 -4.05 -23.07
C ILE A 41 12.40 -4.17 -21.78
N ALA A 42 12.34 -5.37 -21.18
CA ALA A 42 11.70 -5.57 -19.89
C ALA A 42 12.37 -4.74 -18.79
N ASP A 43 13.71 -4.74 -18.73
CA ASP A 43 14.48 -3.94 -17.78
C ASP A 43 14.24 -2.44 -17.97
N ILE A 44 14.21 -1.95 -19.21
CA ILE A 44 13.91 -0.54 -19.51
C ILE A 44 12.49 -0.16 -19.07
N PHE A 45 11.50 -1.04 -19.27
CA PHE A 45 10.15 -0.79 -18.77
C PHE A 45 10.10 -0.74 -17.22
N LEU A 46 10.84 -1.61 -16.53
CA LEU A 46 10.93 -1.58 -15.06
C LEU A 46 11.64 -0.32 -14.56
N GLU A 47 12.72 0.11 -15.22
CA GLU A 47 13.40 1.37 -14.94
C GLU A 47 12.44 2.55 -15.09
N THR A 48 11.71 2.60 -16.21
CA THR A 48 10.74 3.66 -16.49
C THR A 48 9.61 3.65 -15.45
N ALA A 49 9.07 2.49 -15.09
CA ALA A 49 8.09 2.36 -14.01
C ALA A 49 8.63 2.87 -12.66
N GLY A 50 9.92 2.63 -12.41
CA GLY A 50 10.63 3.18 -11.27
C GLY A 50 10.71 4.71 -11.29
N ASN A 51 10.91 5.31 -12.47
CA ASN A 51 10.88 6.76 -12.66
C ASN A 51 9.47 7.33 -12.44
N GLU A 52 8.43 6.74 -13.01
CA GLU A 52 7.05 7.24 -12.85
C GLU A 52 6.57 7.18 -11.39
N LYS A 53 7.03 6.16 -10.64
CA LYS A 53 6.83 6.11 -9.18
C LYS A 53 7.44 7.33 -8.47
N GLU A 54 8.62 7.80 -8.89
CA GLU A 54 9.24 9.01 -8.32
C GLU A 54 8.58 10.30 -8.83
N HIS A 55 8.13 10.36 -10.10
CA HIS A 55 7.33 11.48 -10.62
C HIS A 55 6.01 11.64 -9.86
N ALA A 56 5.24 10.55 -9.70
CA ALA A 56 4.01 10.54 -8.90
C ALA A 56 4.26 11.05 -7.48
N LYS A 57 5.38 10.66 -6.85
CA LYS A 57 5.75 11.11 -5.50
C LYS A 57 6.04 12.61 -5.44
N ILE A 58 6.58 13.22 -6.49
CA ILE A 58 6.76 14.69 -6.56
C ILE A 58 5.38 15.37 -6.50
N TRP A 59 4.43 14.94 -7.34
CA TRP A 59 3.08 15.51 -7.38
C TRP A 59 2.31 15.28 -6.08
N PHE A 60 2.39 14.07 -5.53
CA PHE A 60 1.79 13.73 -4.25
C PHE A 60 2.30 14.65 -3.12
N LYS A 61 3.62 14.94 -3.07
CA LYS A 61 4.16 15.89 -2.10
C LYS A 61 3.61 17.30 -2.30
N GLN A 62 3.47 17.78 -3.55
CA GLN A 62 2.89 19.11 -3.80
C GLN A 62 1.46 19.21 -3.27
N LEU A 63 0.66 18.15 -3.44
CA LEU A 63 -0.70 18.05 -2.90
C LEU A 63 -0.74 17.99 -1.36
N HIS A 64 0.35 17.59 -0.71
CA HIS A 64 0.44 17.39 0.75
C HIS A 64 1.45 18.33 1.43
N GLY A 65 1.56 19.58 0.94
CA GLY A 65 2.37 20.61 1.61
C GLY A 65 3.88 20.38 1.53
N GLY A 66 4.35 19.70 0.50
CA GLY A 66 5.77 19.48 0.19
C GLY A 66 6.35 18.17 0.75
N SER A 67 5.57 17.37 1.47
CA SER A 67 6.04 16.11 2.06
C SER A 67 4.99 15.00 1.99
N VAL A 68 5.41 13.76 2.16
CA VAL A 68 4.47 12.65 2.37
C VAL A 68 3.97 12.75 3.82
N PRO A 69 2.66 12.65 4.09
CA PRO A 69 2.12 12.70 5.44
C PRO A 69 2.69 11.62 6.35
N LYS A 70 2.45 11.75 7.66
CA LYS A 70 2.96 10.79 8.66
C LYS A 70 2.23 9.45 8.54
N THR A 71 2.86 8.37 9.02
CA THR A 71 2.29 7.00 8.97
C THR A 71 0.88 6.91 9.55
N VAL A 72 0.60 7.61 10.65
CA VAL A 72 -0.75 7.63 11.26
C VAL A 72 -1.79 8.24 10.32
N GLU A 73 -1.45 9.34 9.67
CA GLU A 73 -2.33 10.02 8.69
C GLU A 73 -2.51 9.14 7.45
N ASN A 74 -1.43 8.52 6.95
CA ASN A 74 -1.48 7.62 5.80
C ASN A 74 -2.33 6.37 6.07
N LEU A 75 -2.24 5.78 7.27
CA LEU A 75 -3.05 4.60 7.64
C LEU A 75 -4.55 4.95 7.73
N LYS A 76 -4.88 6.15 8.22
CA LYS A 76 -6.26 6.66 8.25
C LYS A 76 -6.79 6.86 6.83
N ALA A 77 -6.05 7.59 6.00
CA ALA A 77 -6.43 7.83 4.62
C ALA A 77 -6.55 6.53 3.81
N ALA A 78 -5.67 5.55 4.04
CA ALA A 78 -5.76 4.24 3.40
C ALA A 78 -7.02 3.50 3.84
N ALA A 79 -7.30 3.38 5.15
CA ALA A 79 -8.52 2.73 5.64
C ALA A 79 -9.80 3.40 5.11
N GLU A 80 -9.84 4.74 5.06
CA GLU A 80 -10.97 5.49 4.48
C GLU A 80 -11.15 5.20 2.98
N GLY A 81 -10.05 5.11 2.23
CA GLY A 81 -10.07 4.72 0.82
C GLY A 81 -10.63 3.30 0.62
N GLU A 82 -10.05 2.31 1.31
CA GLU A 82 -10.49 0.91 1.24
C GLU A 82 -11.98 0.78 1.64
N ASN A 83 -12.42 1.52 2.68
CA ASN A 83 -13.82 1.55 3.09
C ASN A 83 -14.75 2.04 1.97
N TYR A 84 -14.40 3.16 1.34
CA TYR A 84 -15.17 3.68 0.22
C TYR A 84 -15.20 2.68 -0.95
N GLU A 85 -14.07 2.03 -1.24
CA GLU A 85 -13.96 1.05 -2.31
C GLU A 85 -14.94 -0.12 -2.13
N TYR A 86 -14.96 -0.79 -0.96
CA TYR A 86 -15.83 -1.96 -0.81
C TYR A 86 -17.28 -1.65 -0.43
N THR A 87 -17.55 -0.53 0.24
CA THR A 87 -18.93 -0.20 0.68
C THR A 87 -19.74 0.49 -0.41
N THR A 88 -19.07 1.22 -1.30
CA THR A 88 -19.71 2.11 -2.26
C THR A 88 -19.23 1.80 -3.68
N MET A 89 -17.95 2.06 -3.99
CA MET A 89 -17.45 2.05 -5.37
C MET A 89 -17.63 0.68 -6.06
N TYR A 90 -17.09 -0.40 -5.50
CA TYR A 90 -17.20 -1.74 -6.09
C TYR A 90 -18.62 -2.30 -6.02
N ALA A 91 -19.40 -1.92 -5.00
CA ALA A 91 -20.80 -2.32 -4.90
C ALA A 91 -21.64 -1.69 -6.03
N ASP A 92 -21.46 -0.41 -6.28
CA ASP A 92 -22.13 0.32 -7.36
C ASP A 92 -21.66 -0.19 -8.73
N PHE A 93 -20.35 -0.37 -8.94
CA PHE A 93 -19.81 -0.90 -10.19
C PHE A 93 -20.29 -2.32 -10.50
N ALA A 94 -20.37 -3.20 -9.49
CA ALA A 94 -20.91 -4.53 -9.69
C ALA A 94 -22.38 -4.48 -10.11
N LYS A 95 -23.18 -3.62 -9.47
CA LYS A 95 -24.59 -3.43 -9.82
C LYS A 95 -24.74 -2.91 -11.26
N GLU A 96 -24.02 -1.87 -11.64
CA GLU A 96 -24.03 -1.30 -12.99
C GLU A 96 -23.61 -2.36 -14.03
N ALA A 97 -22.53 -3.10 -13.76
CA ALA A 97 -22.08 -4.18 -14.64
C ALA A 97 -23.15 -5.28 -14.81
N ARG A 98 -23.93 -5.63 -13.77
CA ARG A 98 -25.06 -6.57 -13.90
C ARG A 98 -26.20 -5.99 -14.73
N GLU A 99 -26.53 -4.70 -14.54
CA GLU A 99 -27.57 -4.00 -15.31
C GLU A 99 -27.22 -3.93 -16.81
N GLU A 100 -25.94 -3.81 -17.14
CA GLU A 100 -25.43 -3.82 -18.51
C GLU A 100 -25.18 -5.22 -19.09
N GLY A 101 -25.30 -6.28 -18.28
CA GLY A 101 -25.12 -7.68 -18.69
C GLY A 101 -23.69 -8.22 -18.62
N PHE A 102 -22.74 -7.47 -18.06
CA PHE A 102 -21.34 -7.87 -17.83
C PHE A 102 -21.18 -8.71 -16.54
N MET A 103 -21.82 -9.88 -16.50
CA MET A 103 -21.93 -10.70 -15.29
C MET A 103 -20.57 -11.10 -14.69
N GLU A 104 -19.60 -11.51 -15.53
CA GLU A 104 -18.27 -11.89 -15.06
C GLU A 104 -17.51 -10.71 -14.43
N ILE A 105 -17.65 -9.51 -14.99
CA ILE A 105 -17.02 -8.29 -14.46
C ILE A 105 -17.67 -7.90 -13.14
N ALA A 106 -18.99 -8.02 -13.03
CA ALA A 106 -19.70 -7.78 -11.78
C ALA A 106 -19.23 -8.72 -10.66
N ASP A 107 -19.10 -10.02 -10.95
CA ASP A 107 -18.62 -11.01 -9.99
C ASP A 107 -17.17 -10.71 -9.55
N LEU A 108 -16.34 -10.21 -10.47
CA LEU A 108 -14.99 -9.73 -10.15
C LEU A 108 -15.01 -8.50 -9.25
N PHE A 109 -15.85 -7.49 -9.53
CA PHE A 109 -15.98 -6.32 -8.65
C PHE A 109 -16.42 -6.70 -7.23
N GLU A 110 -17.40 -7.60 -7.09
CA GLU A 110 -17.81 -8.08 -5.76
C GLU A 110 -16.70 -8.86 -5.05
N ALA A 111 -15.94 -9.67 -5.78
CA ALA A 111 -14.83 -10.42 -5.22
C ALA A 111 -13.69 -9.50 -4.75
N VAL A 112 -13.35 -8.48 -5.54
CA VAL A 112 -12.34 -7.48 -5.18
C VAL A 112 -12.82 -6.65 -3.98
N GLY A 113 -14.07 -6.19 -3.96
CA GLY A 113 -14.62 -5.47 -2.81
C GLY A 113 -14.50 -6.25 -1.49
N LYS A 114 -14.69 -7.58 -1.50
CA LYS A 114 -14.47 -8.40 -0.30
C LYS A 114 -13.02 -8.39 0.19
N ILE A 115 -12.05 -8.26 -0.72
CA ILE A 115 -10.62 -8.20 -0.39
C ILE A 115 -10.28 -6.84 0.22
N GLU A 116 -10.81 -5.75 -0.31
CA GLU A 116 -10.51 -4.39 0.21
C GLU A 116 -10.98 -4.21 1.66
N LYS A 117 -12.03 -4.93 2.07
CA LYS A 117 -12.42 -4.99 3.50
C LYS A 117 -11.29 -5.53 4.39
N GLU A 118 -10.58 -6.57 3.96
CA GLU A 118 -9.44 -7.12 4.72
C GLU A 118 -8.27 -6.12 4.76
N HIS A 119 -8.10 -5.29 3.72
CA HIS A 119 -7.13 -4.20 3.72
C HIS A 119 -7.48 -3.13 4.74
N GLU A 120 -8.74 -2.68 4.80
CA GLU A 120 -9.22 -1.73 5.82
C GLU A 120 -8.97 -2.29 7.23
N GLU A 121 -9.43 -3.51 7.52
CA GLU A 121 -9.29 -4.14 8.83
C GLU A 121 -7.80 -4.21 9.25
N ARG A 122 -6.90 -4.54 8.31
CA ARG A 122 -5.45 -4.54 8.53
C ARG A 122 -4.93 -3.14 8.85
N TYR A 123 -5.31 -2.11 8.09
CA TYR A 123 -4.83 -0.75 8.33
C TYR A 123 -5.33 -0.18 9.67
N LEU A 124 -6.59 -0.43 10.03
CA LEU A 124 -7.15 -0.04 11.32
C LEU A 124 -6.45 -0.76 12.48
N ALA A 125 -6.15 -2.05 12.36
CA ALA A 125 -5.40 -2.79 13.37
C ALA A 125 -3.97 -2.25 13.54
N LEU A 126 -3.29 -1.92 12.45
CA LEU A 126 -1.95 -1.31 12.48
C LEU A 126 -1.97 0.09 13.08
N LEU A 127 -2.97 0.90 12.73
CA LEU A 127 -3.18 2.23 13.30
C LEU A 127 -3.36 2.15 14.82
N LYS A 128 -4.26 1.28 15.27
CA LYS A 128 -4.51 1.02 16.69
C LYS A 128 -3.23 0.61 17.41
N ASN A 129 -2.41 -0.26 16.82
CA ASN A 129 -1.13 -0.64 17.41
C ASN A 129 -0.19 0.55 17.63
N ILE A 130 -0.18 1.53 16.72
CA ILE A 130 0.62 2.76 16.85
C ILE A 130 0.06 3.66 17.95
N GLU A 131 -1.26 3.91 17.93
CA GLU A 131 -1.94 4.80 18.89
C GLU A 131 -1.84 4.27 20.34
N GLU A 132 -1.90 2.95 20.53
CA GLU A 132 -1.76 2.30 21.84
C GLU A 132 -0.29 2.03 22.22
N GLY A 133 0.67 2.30 21.33
CA GLY A 133 2.11 2.07 21.59
C GLY A 133 2.49 0.59 21.68
N VAL A 134 1.69 -0.32 21.11
CA VAL A 134 1.84 -1.78 21.17
C VAL A 134 2.42 -2.40 19.91
N VAL A 135 3.03 -1.60 19.02
CA VAL A 135 3.75 -2.09 17.82
C VAL A 135 4.89 -3.04 18.23
N PHE A 136 5.65 -2.67 19.26
CA PHE A 136 6.83 -3.42 19.72
C PHE A 136 6.71 -3.90 21.18
N LYS A 137 5.49 -3.93 21.71
CA LYS A 137 5.14 -4.37 23.06
C LYS A 137 3.82 -5.12 23.05
N LYS A 138 3.69 -6.15 23.89
CA LYS A 138 2.46 -6.90 24.16
C LYS A 138 2.32 -7.15 25.66
N ASP A 139 1.09 -7.34 26.13
CA ASP A 139 0.80 -7.63 27.54
C ASP A 139 1.27 -9.03 27.96
N LYS A 140 1.40 -9.94 27.00
CA LYS A 140 1.87 -11.31 27.20
C LYS A 140 3.20 -11.52 26.51
N VAL A 141 3.96 -12.50 27.00
CA VAL A 141 5.19 -12.95 26.34
C VAL A 141 4.83 -13.50 24.97
N VAL A 142 5.45 -12.94 23.93
CA VAL A 142 5.32 -13.41 22.55
C VAL A 142 6.71 -13.67 21.95
N MET A 143 6.73 -14.31 20.79
CA MET A 143 7.95 -14.46 20.00
C MET A 143 8.04 -13.30 19.01
N TRP A 144 9.07 -12.49 19.14
CA TRP A 144 9.41 -11.42 18.19
C TRP A 144 10.46 -11.94 17.20
N LYS A 145 10.20 -11.78 15.90
CA LYS A 145 11.13 -12.15 14.83
C LYS A 145 11.76 -10.89 14.26
N CYS A 146 13.09 -10.88 14.18
CA CYS A 146 13.81 -9.89 13.41
C CYS A 146 13.64 -10.18 11.91
N ARG A 147 12.97 -9.29 11.18
CA ARG A 147 12.74 -9.40 9.73
C ARG A 147 14.03 -9.35 8.91
N ASN A 148 15.09 -8.75 9.45
CA ASN A 148 16.38 -8.64 8.77
C ASN A 148 17.18 -9.96 8.77
N CYS A 149 17.24 -10.69 9.89
CA CYS A 149 18.13 -11.84 10.04
C CYS A 149 17.49 -13.11 10.61
N GLY A 150 16.19 -13.07 10.95
CA GLY A 150 15.46 -14.23 11.47
C GLY A 150 15.64 -14.49 12.98
N TYR A 151 16.47 -13.72 13.70
CA TYR A 151 16.62 -13.86 15.15
C TYR A 151 15.27 -13.81 15.87
N ILE A 152 15.02 -14.76 16.78
CA ILE A 152 13.81 -14.85 17.60
C ILE A 152 14.12 -14.38 19.01
N HIS A 153 13.38 -13.38 19.48
CA HIS A 153 13.37 -12.93 20.87
C HIS A 153 12.07 -13.37 21.55
N ILE A 154 12.14 -13.87 22.78
CA ILE A 154 10.96 -14.26 23.56
C ILE A 154 10.81 -13.24 24.69
N GLY A 155 9.73 -12.46 24.67
CA GLY A 155 9.53 -11.38 25.64
C GLY A 155 8.23 -10.62 25.41
N THR A 156 7.88 -9.75 26.36
CA THR A 156 6.74 -8.82 26.23
C THR A 156 7.08 -7.64 25.31
N GLU A 157 8.35 -7.34 25.08
CA GLU A 157 8.81 -6.23 24.22
C GLU A 157 9.89 -6.70 23.24
N ALA A 158 9.91 -6.16 22.03
CA ALA A 158 11.01 -6.38 21.10
C ALA A 158 12.26 -5.63 21.57
N PRO A 159 13.48 -6.18 21.39
CA PRO A 159 14.69 -5.51 21.86
C PRO A 159 14.97 -4.24 21.04
N LYS A 160 15.59 -3.23 21.68
CA LYS A 160 15.94 -1.96 21.01
C LYS A 160 16.91 -2.14 19.83
N PHE A 161 17.78 -3.13 19.91
CA PHE A 161 18.66 -3.56 18.84
C PHE A 161 18.66 -5.09 18.78
N CYS A 162 18.67 -5.64 17.57
CA CYS A 162 18.85 -7.07 17.38
C CYS A 162 20.23 -7.50 17.89
N PRO A 163 20.34 -8.48 18.80
CA PRO A 163 21.63 -8.91 19.34
C PRO A 163 22.55 -9.54 18.29
N VAL A 164 21.98 -10.05 17.20
CA VAL A 164 22.70 -10.69 16.08
C VAL A 164 23.14 -9.66 15.05
N CYS A 165 22.20 -9.07 14.31
CA CYS A 165 22.52 -8.19 13.17
C CYS A 165 22.62 -6.70 13.51
N LYS A 166 22.46 -6.33 14.79
CA LYS A 166 22.55 -4.94 15.31
C LYS A 166 21.55 -3.94 14.72
N HIS A 167 20.60 -4.36 13.90
CA HIS A 167 19.54 -3.50 13.36
C HIS A 167 18.54 -3.08 14.46
N PRO A 168 17.91 -1.89 14.33
CA PRO A 168 17.04 -1.32 15.36
C PRO A 168 15.72 -2.09 15.55
N GLN A 169 15.00 -1.74 16.63
CA GLN A 169 13.70 -2.30 17.02
C GLN A 169 12.68 -2.34 15.87
N SER A 170 12.75 -1.38 14.94
CA SER A 170 11.85 -1.26 13.78
C SER A 170 11.88 -2.46 12.83
N PHE A 171 12.88 -3.34 12.96
CA PHE A 171 12.96 -4.59 12.19
C PHE A 171 12.26 -5.77 12.85
N PHE A 172 11.69 -5.63 14.05
CA PHE A 172 10.99 -6.72 14.72
C PHE A 172 9.49 -6.73 14.38
N GLU A 173 8.94 -7.93 14.24
CA GLU A 173 7.50 -8.19 14.14
C GLU A 173 7.13 -9.34 15.08
N VAL A 174 5.84 -9.49 15.40
CA VAL A 174 5.37 -10.72 16.09
C VAL A 174 5.53 -11.87 15.11
N ARG A 175 6.17 -12.95 15.55
CA ARG A 175 6.34 -14.16 14.74
C ARG A 175 4.97 -14.77 14.44
N ALA A 176 4.61 -14.83 13.17
CA ALA A 176 3.52 -15.66 12.68
C ALA A 176 3.97 -17.13 12.52
N THR A 177 3.04 -18.07 12.78
CA THR A 177 3.20 -19.50 12.47
C THR A 177 1.94 -19.94 11.71
N ASN A 178 2.08 -20.13 10.40
CA ASN A 178 0.99 -20.43 9.46
C ASN A 178 1.39 -21.56 8.48
N TRP A 179 2.07 -22.58 9.00
CA TRP A 179 2.46 -23.84 8.34
C TRP A 179 2.29 -25.00 9.31
#